data_AF-A0AAU3GCK0-F1
#
_entry.id   AF-A0AAU3GCK0-F1
#
_cell.length_a   1.000
_cell.length_b   1.000
_cell.length_c   1.000
_cell.angle_alpha   90.00
_cell.angle_beta   90.00
_cell.angle_gamma   90.00
#
_symmetry.space_group_name_H-M   'P 1'
#
loop_
_entity.id
_entity.type
_entity.pdbx_description
1 polymer ?
#
loop_
_entity_poly.entity_id
_entity_poly.type
_entity_poly.pdbx_seq_one_letter_code
_entity_poly.pdbx_strand_id
1 'polypeptide(L)' 'MIVFGESNPDRASLNVPRVGALVETGEVWMPWRLVDPFGMPVDPVEIFFRDLQARGRSVAILRSYGMDLLR' A
#
# COMPACT_ATOMS: atom_id res chain seq x y z
N MET A 1 -24.27 -15.49 5.13
CA MET A 1 -23.13 -15.98 4.33
C MET A 1 -22.44 -14.73 3.76
N ILE A 2 -21.40 -14.23 4.44
CA ILE A 2 -20.71 -13.02 3.98
C ILE A 2 -19.76 -13.45 2.87
N VAL A 3 -20.05 -13.02 1.64
CA VAL A 3 -19.15 -13.17 0.50
C VAL A 3 -17.99 -12.19 0.70
N PHE A 4 -16.81 -12.70 1.06
CA PHE A 4 -15.58 -11.95 0.84
C PHE A 4 -15.32 -11.99 -0.65
N GLY A 5 -15.88 -11.02 -1.39
CA GLY A 5 -15.52 -10.83 -2.78
C GLY A 5 -14.01 -10.63 -2.84
N GLU A 6 -13.30 -11.61 -3.38
CA GLU A 6 -11.91 -11.48 -3.80
C GLU A 6 -11.85 -10.45 -4.93
N SER A 7 -11.97 -9.18 -4.55
CA SER A 7 -11.54 -8.09 -5.40
C SER A 7 -10.02 -8.13 -5.33
N ASN A 8 -9.40 -8.93 -6.20
CA ASN A 8 -8.01 -8.76 -6.55
C ASN A 8 -7.92 -7.38 -7.21
N PRO A 9 -7.49 -6.31 -6.50
CA PRO A 9 -7.43 -5.00 -7.14
C PRO A 9 -6.43 -5.17 -8.28
N ASP A 10 -6.88 -4.87 -9.49
CA ASP A 10 -6.08 -4.94 -10.70
C ASP A 10 -4.83 -4.04 -10.52
N ARG A 11 -3.71 -4.64 -10.09
CA ARG A 11 -2.45 -3.93 -9.80
C ARG A 11 -1.83 -3.32 -11.05
N ALA A 12 -2.28 -3.73 -12.24
CA ALA A 12 -1.77 -3.25 -13.52
C ALA A 12 -2.22 -1.82 -13.85
N SER A 13 -3.29 -1.33 -13.22
CA SER A 13 -3.82 0.02 -13.47
C SER A 13 -3.51 1.03 -12.34
N LEU A 14 -2.70 0.62 -11.34
CA LEU A 14 -2.28 1.50 -10.26
C LEU A 14 -1.24 2.51 -10.78
N ASN A 15 -1.74 3.59 -11.36
CA ASN A 15 -0.91 4.76 -11.69
C ASN A 15 -0.72 5.58 -10.41
N VAL A 16 0.27 5.20 -9.59
CA VAL A 16 0.74 6.12 -8.56
C VAL A 16 1.49 7.23 -9.29
N PRO A 17 0.98 8.48 -9.30
CA PRO A 17 1.78 9.56 -9.84
C PRO A 17 3.10 9.60 -9.06
N ARG A 18 4.24 9.61 -9.77
CA ARG A 18 5.63 9.67 -9.22
C ARG A 18 5.92 10.80 -8.22
N VAL A 19 4.92 11.63 -7.96
CA VAL A 19 4.91 12.76 -7.03
C VAL A 19 4.26 12.44 -5.69
N GLY A 20 3.84 11.19 -5.46
CA GLY A 20 3.42 10.72 -4.14
C GLY A 20 4.56 10.60 -3.14
N ALA A 21 4.24 10.26 -1.89
CA ALA A 21 5.22 10.06 -0.83
C ALA A 21 4.88 8.83 0.03
N LEU A 22 5.92 8.17 0.55
CA LEU A 22 5.76 7.12 1.55
C LEU A 22 5.88 7.73 2.95
N VAL A 23 4.82 7.62 3.74
CA VAL A 23 4.73 8.19 5.09
C VAL A 23 4.75 7.06 6.12
N GLU A 24 5.58 7.20 7.15
CA GLU A 24 5.54 6.31 8.31
C GLU A 24 4.36 6.69 9.20
N THR A 25 3.45 5.75 9.45
CA THR A 25 2.23 6.01 10.23
C THR A 25 2.43 5.74 11.73
N GLY A 26 3.44 4.95 12.09
CA GLY A 26 3.63 4.42 13.45
C GLY A 26 2.64 3.32 13.85
N GLU A 27 1.72 2.92 12.97
CA GLU A 27 0.75 1.87 13.27
C GLU A 27 1.36 0.48 13.09
N VAL A 28 1.23 -0.40 14.09
CA VAL A 28 1.75 -1.78 14.05
C VAL A 28 1.23 -2.57 12.84
N TRP A 29 -0.04 -2.35 12.49
CA TRP A 29 -0.72 -3.08 11.42
C TRP A 29 -0.51 -2.45 10.05
N MET A 30 -0.08 -1.19 10.00
CA MET A 30 0.05 -0.45 8.75
C MET A 30 1.16 0.60 8.85
N PRO A 31 2.42 0.19 9.09
CA PRO A 31 3.52 1.09 9.49
C PRO A 31 3.90 2.10 8.42
N TRP A 32 3.56 1.81 7.16
CA TRP A 32 3.77 2.69 6.03
C TRP A 32 2.45 2.93 5.30
N ARG A 33 2.26 4.16 4.86
CA ARG A 33 1.14 4.58 4.00
C ARG A 33 1.71 5.32 2.80
N LEU A 34 1.25 4.94 1.61
CA LEU A 34 1.55 5.69 0.41
C LEU A 34 0.47 6.75 0.21
N VAL A 35 0.90 8.00 0.06
CA VAL A 35 0.04 9.13 -0.27
C VAL A 35 0.33 9.63 -1.67
N ASP A 36 -0.69 10.11 -2.35
CA ASP A 36 -0.60 10.79 -3.62
C ASP A 36 -0.02 12.22 -3.43
N PRO A 37 0.30 12.99 -4.50
CA PRO A 37 0.80 14.36 -4.39
C PRO A 37 -0.09 15.34 -3.62
N PHE A 38 -1.39 15.07 -3.54
CA PHE A 38 -2.33 15.83 -2.73
C PHE A 38 -2.37 15.39 -1.26
N GLY A 39 -1.57 14.39 -0.88
CA GLY A 39 -1.50 13.85 0.47
C GLY A 39 -2.64 12.88 0.82
N MET A 40 -3.46 12.45 -0.15
CA MET A 40 -4.51 11.47 0.08
C MET A 40 -3.93 10.05 0.01
N PRO A 41 -4.41 9.13 0.87
CA PRO A 41 -3.98 7.74 0.82
C PRO A 41 -4.35 7.09 -0.52
N VAL A 42 -3.41 6.31 -1.06
CA VAL A 42 -3.65 5.51 -2.25
C VAL A 42 -4.24 4.16 -1.83
N ASP A 43 -5.57 4.08 -1.80
CA ASP A 43 -6.38 2.92 -1.40
C ASP A 43 -5.85 1.54 -1.88
N PRO A 44 -5.55 1.34 -3.19
CA PRO A 44 -5.01 0.07 -3.66
C PRO A 44 -3.64 -0.30 -3.08
N VAL A 45 -2.82 0.69 -2.67
CA VAL A 45 -1.55 0.43 -2.00
C VAL A 45 -1.76 0.10 -0.53
N GLU A 46 -2.74 0.70 0.14
CA GLU A 46 -3.11 0.31 1.50
C GLU A 46 -3.58 -1.15 1.56
N ILE A 47 -4.40 -1.58 0.59
CA ILE A 47 -4.84 -2.99 0.48
C ILE A 47 -3.63 -3.90 0.25
N PHE A 48 -2.71 -3.53 -0.65
CA PHE A 48 -1.50 -4.31 -0.91
C PHE A 48 -0.59 -4.43 0.32
N PHE A 49 -0.36 -3.34 1.04
CA PHE A 49 0.46 -3.36 2.27
C PHE A 49 -0.20 -4.17 3.37
N ARG A 50 -1.52 -4.10 3.50
CA ARG A 50 -2.28 -4.93 4.44
C ARG A 50 -2.20 -6.42 4.09
N ASP A 51 -2.28 -6.79 2.82
CA ASP A 51 -2.08 -8.17 2.36
C ASP A 51 -0.65 -8.65 2.65
N LEU A 52 0.37 -7.82 2.40
CA LEU A 52 1.76 -8.15 2.75
C LEU A 52 1.95 -8.36 4.27
N GLN A 53 1.35 -7.53 5.10
CA GLN A 53 1.36 -7.66 6.56
C GLN A 53 0.61 -8.93 7.01
N ALA A 54 -0.54 -9.24 6.41
CA ALA A 54 -1.28 -10.46 6.69
C ALA A 54 -0.47 -11.72 6.35
N ARG A 55 0.42 -11.64 5.35
CA ARG A 55 1.40 -12.69 5.00
C ARG A 55 2.64 -12.71 5.91
N GLY A 56 2.70 -11.85 6.93
CA GLY A 56 3.80 -11.78 7.88
C GLY A 56 5.10 -11.18 7.32
N ARG A 57 5.02 -10.37 6.26
CA ARG A 57 6.22 -9.72 5.69
C ARG A 57 6.72 -8.59 6.59
N SER A 58 8.05 -8.50 6.70
CA SER A 58 8.71 -7.49 7.52
C SER A 58 8.46 -6.08 7.00
N VAL A 59 8.44 -5.12 7.92
CA VAL A 59 8.29 -3.67 7.67
C VAL A 59 9.30 -3.12 6.64
N ALA A 60 10.51 -3.67 6.61
CA ALA A 60 11.53 -3.30 5.63
C ALA A 60 11.12 -3.61 4.18
N ILE A 61 10.36 -4.68 3.94
CA ILE A 61 9.89 -5.09 2.61
C ILE A 61 8.80 -4.14 2.12
N LEU A 62 7.88 -3.72 3.00
CA LEU A 62 6.85 -2.73 2.70
C LEU A 62 7.49 -1.41 2.23
N ARG A 63 8.53 -0.96 2.94
CA ARG A 63 9.27 0.25 2.58
C ARG A 63 9.90 0.15 1.19
N SER A 64 10.58 -0.97 0.89
CA SER A 64 11.19 -1.18 -0.43
C SER A 64 10.17 -1.20 -1.56
N TYR A 65 9.01 -1.85 -1.37
CA TYR A 65 7.93 -1.83 -2.34
C TYR A 65 7.32 -0.44 -2.52
N GLY A 66 7.12 0.31 -1.44
CA GLY A 66 6.64 1.69 -1.51
C GLY A 66 7.57 2.61 -2.29
N MET A 67 8.88 2.47 -2.09
CA MET A 67 9.89 3.24 -2.84
C MET A 67 9.96 2.82 -4.33
N ASP A 68 9.73 1.54 -4.64
CA ASP A 68 9.65 1.05 -6.03
C ASP A 68 8.42 1.60 -6.76
N LEU A 69 7.29 1.74 -6.06
CA LEU A 69 6.07 2.35 -6.62
C LEU A 69 6.21 3.85 -6.91
N LEU A 70 7.20 4.52 -6.31
CA LEU A 70 7.50 5.93 -6.53
C LEU A 70 8.56 6.15 -7.63
N ARG A 71 9.10 5.09 -8.23
CA ARG A 71 10.23 5.15 -9.17
C ARG A 71 9.86 5.47 -10.61
#